data_AF-A0A939Z237-F1
#
_entry.id   AF-A0A939Z237-F1
#
_cell.length_a   1.000
_cell.length_b   1.000
_cell.length_c   1.000
_cell.angle_alpha   90.00
_cell.angle_beta   90.00
_cell.angle_gamma   90.00
#
_symmetry.space_group_name_H-M   'P 1'
#
loop_
_entity.id
_entity.type
_entity.pdbx_description
1 polymer ?
#
loop_
_entity_poly.entity_id
_entity_poly.type
_entity_poly.pdbx_seq_one_letter_code
_entity_poly.pdbx_strand_id
1 'polypeptide(L)'
;MSCEKYKTEAAERFGNTDAYREFSAKTAGASKEELAEITEGLEKILGGFAECKQNQNAPDSAAALELVAKLQAYISANFYNCTDEILAGLGRMYVADERFKNNIDKHGEGTAEFISEAIESKLSNRKI
;
A
#
# COMPACT_ATOMS: atom_id res chain seq x y z
N MET A 1 -1.61 23.01 10.86
CA MET A 1 -2.24 23.36 9.58
C MET A 1 -1.19 23.14 8.49
N SER A 2 -1.33 22.29 7.49
CA SER A 2 -2.55 21.76 6.88
C SER A 2 -2.29 20.41 6.22
N CYS A 3 -3.27 19.51 6.36
CA CYS A 3 -3.38 18.25 5.62
C CYS A 3 -3.42 18.48 4.08
N GLU A 4 -3.59 19.73 3.63
CA GLU A 4 -3.64 20.14 2.21
C GLU A 4 -2.29 20.11 1.47
N LYS A 5 -1.15 20.34 2.13
CA LYS A 5 0.16 20.24 1.44
C LYS A 5 0.53 18.79 1.09
N TYR A 6 0.12 17.84 1.93
CA TYR A 6 0.34 16.40 1.72
C TYR A 6 -0.41 15.85 0.51
N LYS A 7 -1.62 16.36 0.24
CA LYS A 7 -2.40 16.01 -0.94
C LYS A 7 -1.76 16.48 -2.24
N THR A 8 -0.96 17.55 -2.23
CA THR A 8 -0.46 18.18 -3.46
C THR A 8 0.78 17.47 -4.01
N GLU A 9 1.77 17.13 -3.17
CA GLU A 9 2.97 16.42 -3.65
C GLU A 9 2.70 14.94 -4.02
N ALA A 10 1.82 14.26 -3.27
CA ALA A 10 1.35 12.93 -3.65
C ALA A 10 0.48 12.97 -4.93
N ALA A 11 -0.30 14.05 -5.13
CA ALA A 11 -1.02 14.32 -6.38
C ALA A 11 -0.11 14.77 -7.54
N GLU A 12 1.07 15.32 -7.30
CA GLU A 12 2.00 15.66 -8.39
C GLU A 12 2.76 14.43 -8.88
N ARG A 13 3.07 13.47 -8.01
CA ARG A 13 3.70 12.18 -8.38
C ARG A 13 2.70 11.10 -8.84
N PHE A 14 1.47 11.09 -8.32
CA PHE A 14 0.42 10.10 -8.64
C PHE A 14 -0.97 10.70 -8.95
N GLY A 15 -1.17 12.00 -8.79
CA GLY A 15 -2.46 12.65 -9.05
C GLY A 15 -2.76 12.91 -10.52
N ASN A 16 -1.87 12.49 -11.41
CA ASN A 16 -2.16 12.37 -12.83
C ASN A 16 -2.51 10.93 -13.26
N THR A 17 -2.57 9.98 -12.32
CA THR A 17 -3.10 8.63 -12.57
C THR A 17 -4.56 8.55 -12.16
N ASP A 18 -5.36 7.85 -12.98
CA ASP A 18 -6.81 7.66 -12.80
C ASP A 18 -7.18 7.18 -11.38
N ALA A 19 -6.30 6.35 -10.80
CA ALA A 19 -6.33 5.84 -9.43
C ALA A 19 -6.50 6.93 -8.33
N TYR A 20 -5.77 8.04 -8.42
CA TYR A 20 -5.88 9.12 -7.42
C TYR A 20 -7.18 9.92 -7.59
N ARG A 21 -7.68 10.01 -8.82
CA ARG A 21 -8.96 10.65 -9.15
C ARG A 21 -10.14 9.83 -8.63
N GLU A 22 -10.12 8.51 -8.82
CA GLU A 22 -11.08 7.57 -8.24
C GLU A 22 -11.03 7.61 -6.70
N PHE A 23 -9.84 7.58 -6.12
CA PHE A 23 -9.65 7.70 -4.67
C PHE A 23 -10.25 8.99 -4.11
N SER A 24 -9.92 10.14 -4.71
CA SER A 24 -10.43 11.43 -4.25
C SER A 24 -11.94 11.55 -4.47
N ALA A 25 -12.52 10.91 -5.49
CA ALA A 25 -13.96 10.92 -5.74
C ALA A 25 -14.71 10.00 -4.75
N LYS A 26 -14.23 8.77 -4.51
CA LYS A 26 -14.80 7.83 -3.53
C LYS A 26 -14.70 8.35 -2.09
N THR A 27 -13.54 8.90 -1.72
CA THR A 27 -13.32 9.41 -0.37
C THR A 27 -13.87 10.81 -0.11
N ALA A 28 -14.19 11.59 -1.16
CA ALA A 28 -14.87 12.88 -1.00
C ALA A 28 -16.31 12.76 -0.47
N GLY A 29 -16.95 11.60 -0.66
CA GLY A 29 -18.27 11.28 -0.10
C GLY A 29 -18.24 10.31 1.08
N ALA A 30 -17.08 9.73 1.40
CA ALA A 30 -16.95 8.75 2.48
C ALA A 30 -17.06 9.43 3.85
N SER A 31 -17.92 8.85 4.71
CA SER A 31 -18.03 9.28 6.11
C SER A 31 -16.71 9.04 6.85
N LYS A 32 -16.48 9.78 7.93
CA LYS A 32 -15.32 9.58 8.80
C LYS A 32 -15.21 8.15 9.32
N GLU A 33 -16.35 7.50 9.55
CA GLU A 33 -16.46 6.11 9.99
C GLU A 33 -15.96 5.13 8.92
N GLU A 34 -16.36 5.32 7.66
CA GLU A 34 -15.85 4.49 6.55
C GLU A 34 -14.35 4.68 6.35
N LEU A 35 -13.87 5.92 6.42
CA LEU A 35 -12.43 6.18 6.33
C LEU A 35 -11.66 5.54 7.47
N ALA A 36 -12.22 5.48 8.68
CA ALA A 36 -11.61 4.82 9.82
C ALA A 36 -11.55 3.30 9.63
N GLU A 37 -12.64 2.68 9.16
CA GLU A 37 -12.69 1.24 8.87
C GLU A 37 -11.70 0.85 7.76
N ILE A 38 -11.66 1.64 6.69
CA ILE A 38 -10.74 1.45 5.57
C ILE A 38 -9.28 1.57 6.04
N THR A 39 -8.99 2.55 6.90
CA THR A 39 -7.64 2.75 7.43
C THR A 39 -7.25 1.60 8.35
N GLU A 40 -8.14 1.17 9.26
CA GLU A 40 -7.87 0.07 10.17
C GLU A 40 -7.60 -1.25 9.44
N GLY A 41 -8.35 -1.55 8.38
CA GLY A 41 -8.11 -2.74 7.56
C GLY A 41 -6.76 -2.70 6.83
N LEU A 42 -6.36 -1.53 6.34
CA LEU A 42 -5.03 -1.34 5.74
C LEU A 42 -3.91 -1.54 6.79
N GLU A 43 -4.06 -0.95 7.98
CA GLU A 43 -3.08 -1.11 9.07
C GLU A 43 -2.95 -2.57 9.52
N LYS A 44 -4.03 -3.34 9.54
CA LYS A 44 -3.98 -4.79 9.81
C LYS A 44 -3.16 -5.55 8.77
N ILE A 45 -3.30 -5.20 7.48
CA ILE A 45 -2.53 -5.83 6.41
C ILE A 45 -1.05 -5.48 6.55
N LEU A 46 -0.72 -4.21 6.80
CA LEU A 46 0.66 -3.74 7.04
C LEU A 46 1.28 -4.41 8.28
N GLY A 47 0.52 -4.55 9.36
CA GLY A 47 0.93 -5.29 10.55
C GLY A 47 1.24 -6.76 10.26
N GLY A 48 0.46 -7.40 9.38
CA GLY A 48 0.75 -8.77 8.93
C GLY A 48 2.08 -8.90 8.20
N PHE A 49 2.46 -7.90 7.40
CA PHE A 49 3.78 -7.87 6.76
C PHE A 49 4.91 -7.70 7.76
N ALA A 50 4.74 -6.79 8.74
CA ALA A 50 5.70 -6.61 9.81
C ALA A 50 5.87 -7.88 10.65
N GLU A 51 4.78 -8.62 10.91
CA GLU A 51 4.82 -9.92 11.58
C GLU A 51 5.54 -10.98 10.74
N CYS A 52 5.26 -11.05 9.43
CA CYS A 52 5.98 -11.95 8.53
C CYS A 52 7.49 -11.69 8.59
N LYS A 53 7.88 -10.41 8.53
CA LYS A 53 9.28 -9.99 8.62
C LYS A 53 9.90 -10.33 9.98
N GLN A 54 9.20 -10.05 11.09
CA GLN A 54 9.67 -10.37 12.45
C GLN A 54 9.88 -11.87 12.64
N ASN A 55 9.04 -12.69 12.02
CA ASN A 55 9.18 -14.15 11.98
C ASN A 55 10.24 -14.63 10.97
N GLN A 56 11.03 -13.72 10.37
CA GLN A 56 12.07 -14.01 9.38
C GLN A 56 11.57 -14.76 8.14
N ASN A 57 10.28 -14.60 7.79
CA ASN A 57 9.77 -15.16 6.54
C ASN A 57 10.40 -14.44 5.35
N ALA A 58 10.59 -15.16 4.25
CA ALA A 58 11.04 -14.56 3.00
C ALA A 58 9.94 -13.69 2.37
N PRO A 59 10.29 -12.60 1.65
CA PRO A 59 9.31 -11.77 0.94
C PRO A 59 8.56 -12.53 -0.17
N ASP A 60 9.14 -13.61 -0.71
CA ASP A 60 8.48 -14.52 -1.66
C ASP A 60 7.72 -15.67 -0.98
N SER A 61 7.70 -15.74 0.35
CA SER A 61 6.96 -16.78 1.08
C SER A 61 5.45 -16.72 0.78
N ALA A 62 4.77 -17.87 0.85
CA ALA A 62 3.33 -17.95 0.62
C ALA A 62 2.55 -16.93 1.48
N ALA A 63 2.91 -16.79 2.76
CA ALA A 63 2.29 -15.84 3.67
C ALA A 63 2.45 -14.38 3.20
N ALA A 64 3.65 -13.99 2.78
CA ALA A 64 3.91 -12.64 2.25
C ALA A 64 3.16 -12.40 0.94
N LEU A 65 3.18 -13.36 0.01
CA LEU A 65 2.48 -13.26 -1.28
C LEU A 65 0.96 -13.19 -1.13
N GLU A 66 0.40 -13.89 -0.13
CA GLU A 66 -1.01 -13.80 0.26
C GLU A 66 -1.36 -12.41 0.81
N LEU A 67 -0.52 -11.85 1.67
CA LEU A 67 -0.70 -10.48 2.16
C LEU A 67 -0.63 -9.45 1.03
N VAL A 68 0.24 -9.63 0.04
CA VAL A 68 0.25 -8.76 -1.15
C VAL A 68 -1.03 -8.92 -1.96
N ALA A 69 -1.58 -10.14 -2.07
CA ALA A 69 -2.88 -10.36 -2.72
C ALA A 69 -4.00 -9.61 -1.99
N LYS A 70 -4.00 -9.71 -0.65
CA LYS A 70 -4.96 -9.03 0.21
C LYS A 70 -4.81 -7.52 0.08
N LEU A 71 -3.59 -6.98 0.07
CA LEU A 71 -3.33 -5.56 -0.12
C LEU A 71 -3.90 -5.07 -1.45
N GLN A 72 -3.59 -5.77 -2.55
CA GLN A 72 -4.09 -5.43 -3.89
C GLN A 72 -5.63 -5.46 -3.93
N ALA A 73 -6.24 -6.53 -3.43
CA ALA A 73 -7.70 -6.69 -3.40
C ALA A 73 -8.37 -5.62 -2.52
N TYR A 74 -7.76 -5.29 -1.38
CA TYR A 74 -8.27 -4.30 -0.45
C TYR A 74 -8.22 -2.90 -1.06
N ILE A 75 -7.13 -2.55 -1.75
CA ILE A 75 -7.03 -1.28 -2.47
C ILE A 75 -8.04 -1.23 -3.61
N SER A 76 -8.17 -2.31 -4.39
CA SER A 76 -9.17 -2.43 -5.46
C SER A 76 -10.60 -2.25 -4.99
N ALA A 77 -10.96 -2.83 -3.84
CA ALA A 77 -12.31 -2.72 -3.29
C ALA A 77 -12.61 -1.30 -2.77
N ASN A 78 -11.69 -0.72 -1.99
CA ASN A 78 -11.96 0.48 -1.21
C ASN A 78 -11.56 1.79 -1.90
N PHE A 79 -10.54 1.76 -2.78
CA PHE A 79 -9.95 2.98 -3.34
C PHE A 79 -10.10 3.09 -4.85
N TYR A 80 -9.40 2.26 -5.61
CA TYR A 80 -9.37 2.28 -7.08
C TYR A 80 -8.87 0.93 -7.57
N ASN A 81 -9.20 0.54 -8.80
CA ASN A 81 -8.75 -0.73 -9.35
C ASN A 81 -7.22 -0.83 -9.40
N CYS A 82 -6.63 -1.54 -8.44
CA CYS A 82 -5.20 -1.70 -8.27
C CYS A 82 -4.69 -2.82 -9.18
N THR A 83 -4.28 -2.44 -10.39
CA THR A 83 -3.63 -3.35 -11.32
C THR A 83 -2.22 -3.72 -10.84
N ASP A 84 -1.68 -4.79 -11.39
CA ASP A 84 -0.33 -5.25 -11.09
C ASP A 84 0.74 -4.16 -11.35
N GLU A 85 0.54 -3.31 -12.37
CA GLU A 85 1.42 -2.16 -12.65
C GLU A 85 1.35 -1.07 -11.57
N ILE A 86 0.14 -0.77 -11.08
CA ILE A 86 -0.05 0.21 -10.01
C ILE A 86 0.56 -0.33 -8.71
N LEU A 87 0.34 -1.62 -8.42
CA LEU A 87 0.92 -2.29 -7.26
C LEU A 87 2.45 -2.24 -7.29
N ALA A 88 3.08 -2.48 -8.44
CA ALA A 88 4.53 -2.34 -8.62
C ALA A 88 5.01 -0.90 -8.31
N GLY A 89 4.28 0.10 -8.80
CA GLY A 89 4.55 1.50 -8.53
C GLY A 89 4.47 1.84 -7.05
N LEU A 90 3.45 1.33 -6.34
CA LEU A 90 3.27 1.52 -4.90
C LEU A 90 4.43 0.92 -4.10
N GLY A 91 4.83 -0.32 -4.40
CA GLY A 91 5.95 -0.98 -3.70
C GLY A 91 7.25 -0.16 -3.79
N ARG A 92 7.61 0.27 -5.00
CA ARG A 92 8.79 1.13 -5.22
C ARG A 92 8.68 2.47 -4.49
N MET A 93 7.49 3.02 -4.43
CA MET A 93 7.25 4.30 -3.79
C MET A 93 7.38 4.21 -2.26
N TYR A 94 6.95 3.11 -1.65
CA TYR A 94 7.06 2.88 -0.21
C TYR A 94 8.50 2.92 0.29
N VAL A 95 9.46 2.55 -0.56
CA VAL A 95 10.90 2.65 -0.24
C VAL A 95 11.55 3.93 -0.75
N ALA A 96 11.06 4.50 -1.85
CA ALA A 96 11.65 5.69 -2.47
C ALA A 96 11.31 7.01 -1.74
N ASP A 97 10.18 7.09 -1.05
CA ASP A 97 9.79 8.28 -0.28
C ASP A 97 9.91 8.00 1.23
N GLU A 98 10.86 8.67 1.88
CA GLU A 98 11.16 8.47 3.30
C GLU A 98 9.96 8.70 4.21
N ARG A 99 9.00 9.56 3.83
CA ARG A 99 7.78 9.81 4.60
C ARG A 99 6.92 8.55 4.70
N PHE A 100 6.77 7.85 3.58
CA PHE A 100 5.98 6.63 3.51
C PHE A 100 6.73 5.45 4.10
N LYS A 101 8.03 5.35 3.81
CA LYS A 101 8.91 4.38 4.46
C LYS A 101 8.79 4.47 5.97
N ASN A 102 8.99 5.66 6.53
CA ASN A 102 8.94 5.89 7.97
C ASN A 102 7.54 5.71 8.56
N ASN A 103 6.47 5.90 7.78
CA ASN A 103 5.11 5.62 8.26
C ASN A 103 4.82 4.12 8.33
N ILE A 104 5.25 3.36 7.33
CA ILE A 104 5.07 1.89 7.27
C ILE A 104 6.00 1.22 8.29
N ASP A 105 7.23 1.72 8.44
CA ASP A 105 8.20 1.20 9.41
C ASP A 105 7.79 1.41 10.87
N LYS A 106 6.76 2.22 11.16
CA LYS A 106 6.15 2.27 12.50
C LYS A 106 5.62 0.92 12.95
N HIS A 107 5.21 0.06 12.01
CA HIS A 107 4.76 -1.30 12.31
C HIS A 107 5.93 -2.27 12.54
N GLY A 108 7.13 -1.91 12.09
CA GLY A 108 8.37 -2.67 12.26
C GLY A 108 9.45 -2.15 11.31
N GLU A 109 10.68 -2.00 11.79
CA GLU A 109 11.80 -1.49 10.96
C GLU A 109 11.98 -2.36 9.71
N GLY A 110 12.16 -1.73 8.55
CA GLY A 110 12.25 -2.29 7.20
C GLY A 110 11.02 -3.05 6.71
N THR A 111 9.83 -2.76 7.24
CA THR A 111 8.57 -3.34 6.73
C THR A 111 8.25 -2.80 5.34
N ALA A 112 8.58 -1.53 5.07
CA ALA A 112 8.37 -0.94 3.74
C ALA A 112 9.17 -1.65 2.64
N GLU A 113 10.42 -2.01 2.96
CA GLU A 113 11.31 -2.75 2.05
C GLU A 113 10.79 -4.17 1.81
N PHE A 114 10.41 -4.86 2.88
CA PHE A 114 9.80 -6.19 2.80
C PHE A 114 8.55 -6.22 1.92
N ILE A 115 7.67 -5.22 2.04
CA ILE A 115 6.46 -5.11 1.21
C ILE A 115 6.84 -4.89 -0.26
N SER A 116 7.83 -4.03 -0.54
CA SER A 116 8.29 -3.78 -1.91
C SER A 116 8.84 -5.06 -2.56
N GLU A 117 9.68 -5.80 -1.85
CA GLU A 117 10.23 -7.08 -2.32
C GLU A 117 9.15 -8.14 -2.52
N ALA A 118 8.18 -8.23 -1.61
CA ALA A 118 7.08 -9.18 -1.71
C ALA A 118 6.17 -8.87 -2.92
N ILE A 119 5.93 -7.58 -3.18
CA ILE A 119 5.20 -7.14 -4.38
C ILE A 119 5.96 -7.56 -5.64
N GLU A 120 7.25 -7.25 -5.72
CA GLU A 120 8.07 -7.60 -6.89
C GLU A 120 8.09 -9.13 -7.12
N SER A 121 8.21 -9.90 -6.05
CA SER A 121 8.18 -11.37 -6.09
C SER A 121 6.84 -11.91 -6.59
N LYS A 122 5.72 -11.36 -6.12
CA LYS A 122 4.38 -11.73 -6.59
C LYS A 122 4.19 -11.48 -8.08
N LEU A 123 4.62 -10.31 -8.54
CA LEU A 123 4.47 -9.89 -9.93
C LEU A 123 5.36 -10.71 -10.87
N SER A 124 6.56 -11.07 -10.40
CA SER A 124 7.47 -11.96 -11.12
C SER A 124 6.89 -13.37 -11.26
N ASN A 125 6.24 -13.89 -10.21
CA ASN A 125 5.57 -15.21 -10.23
C ASN A 125 4.29 -15.25 -11.09
N ARG A 126 3.65 -14.11 -11.37
CA ARG A 126 2.43 -14.04 -12.19
C ARG A 126 2.67 -13.97 -13.70
N LYS A 127 3.90 -13.71 -14.13
CA LYS A 127 4.26 -13.59 -15.56
C LYS A 127 4.59 -14.94 -16.24
N ILE A 128 4.23 -16.07 -15.62
CA ILE A 128 4.45 -17.43 -16.13
C ILE A 128 3.12 -18.10 -16.47
#